data_AF-A0A954SA22-F1
#
_entry.id   AF-A0A954SA22-F1
#
_cell.length_a   1.000
_cell.length_b   1.000
_cell.length_c   1.000
_cell.angle_alpha   90.00
_cell.angle_beta   90.00
_cell.angle_gamma   90.00
#
_symmetry.space_group_name_H-M   'P 1'
#
loop_
_entity.id
_entity.type
_entity.pdbx_description
1 polymer ?
#
loop_
_entity_poly.entity_id
_entity_poly.type
_entity_poly.pdbx_seq_one_letter_code
_entity_poly.pdbx_strand_id
1 'polypeptide(L)'
;MAIRLAASTGNEDEIVTDEYPWSWPRPIPENSQVECELTRNTLRIAEAIAMKRFVYHPQREELVQDAVSHAWELSHQPTYRQRGTAGSIAAFAVKHVAVGRHFTQSQTSIDHPRPTGSDRPRRTGLFDHLTKDRTTNPSHSAEIRIDLQAWLDTLTPRQREVAHLLATGHTTREIAEQSGCTTNAVRMLRAVLRERYEEFVDAGSETLAAKPTQVRDSAESSWHAGVA
;
A
#
# COMPACT_ATOMS: atom_id res chain seq x y z
N MET A 1 -74.41 12.59 -12.30
CA MET A 1 -73.35 11.68 -11.82
C MET A 1 -72.11 12.54 -11.57
N ALA A 2 -71.94 13.02 -10.34
CA ALA A 2 -70.92 14.00 -9.98
C ALA A 2 -70.04 13.41 -8.88
N ILE A 3 -68.74 13.30 -9.15
CA ILE A 3 -67.76 12.74 -8.21
C ILE A 3 -67.14 13.91 -7.44
N ARG A 4 -67.36 13.90 -6.11
CA ARG A 4 -66.76 14.82 -5.14
C ARG A 4 -65.28 14.51 -4.97
N LEU A 5 -64.43 15.53 -5.13
CA LEU A 5 -63.08 15.59 -4.59
C LEU A 5 -63.16 15.86 -3.08
N ALA A 6 -62.64 14.95 -2.27
CA ALA A 6 -62.42 15.15 -0.84
C ALA A 6 -60.93 15.44 -0.61
N ALA A 7 -60.65 16.62 -0.05
CA ALA A 7 -59.34 17.02 0.41
C ALA A 7 -59.00 16.28 1.71
N SER A 8 -57.87 15.56 1.71
CA SER A 8 -57.27 14.97 2.91
C SER A 8 -56.16 15.90 3.40
N THR A 9 -56.46 16.60 4.49
CA THR A 9 -55.50 17.25 5.37
C THR A 9 -54.84 16.17 6.23
N GLY A 10 -53.59 15.84 5.95
CA GLY A 10 -52.80 14.84 6.66
C GLY A 10 -51.48 15.43 7.14
N ASN A 11 -51.50 15.83 8.41
CA ASN A 11 -50.45 15.81 9.43
C ASN A 11 -49.00 16.15 9.01
N GLU A 12 -48.53 17.28 9.54
CA GLU A 12 -47.12 17.67 9.56
C GLU A 12 -46.31 16.57 10.26
N ASP A 13 -45.42 15.94 9.49
CA ASP A 13 -44.47 14.95 9.98
C ASP A 13 -43.66 15.53 11.14
N GLU A 14 -43.81 14.87 12.27
CA GLU A 14 -42.96 14.86 13.44
C GLU A 14 -41.50 14.78 13.00
N ILE A 15 -40.80 15.92 13.08
CA ILE A 15 -39.35 15.97 12.93
C ILE A 15 -38.79 15.19 14.12
N VAL A 16 -38.58 13.89 13.93
CA VAL A 16 -37.68 13.07 14.72
C VAL A 16 -36.34 13.80 14.68
N THR A 17 -36.03 14.52 15.76
CA THR A 17 -34.70 15.02 16.04
C THR A 17 -33.84 13.79 16.31
N ASP A 18 -33.44 13.14 15.24
CA ASP A 18 -32.45 12.09 15.22
C ASP A 18 -31.21 12.66 15.90
N GLU A 19 -30.84 11.99 17.00
CA GLU A 19 -29.76 12.33 17.88
C GLU A 19 -28.50 12.60 17.05
N TYR A 20 -28.05 13.86 17.03
CA TYR A 20 -26.82 14.24 16.36
C TYR A 20 -25.67 13.36 16.89
N PRO A 21 -25.07 12.45 16.07
CA PRO A 21 -24.04 11.50 16.51
C PRO A 21 -22.70 12.16 16.88
N TRP A 22 -22.64 13.48 16.86
CA TRP A 22 -21.45 14.30 17.00
C TRP A 22 -21.52 15.30 18.16
N SER A 23 -22.51 15.16 19.06
CA SER A 23 -22.59 15.99 20.26
C SER A 23 -21.82 15.38 21.44
N TRP A 24 -20.61 15.93 21.69
CA TRP A 24 -19.84 15.88 22.94
C TRP A 24 -19.06 14.58 23.28
N PRO A 25 -17.93 14.71 24.00
CA PRO A 25 -16.83 13.75 23.95
C PRO A 25 -17.22 12.44 24.60
N ARG A 26 -16.83 11.32 23.96
CA ARG A 26 -16.93 10.00 24.59
C ARG A 26 -16.32 10.07 25.98
N PRO A 27 -16.96 9.50 27.01
CA PRO A 27 -16.39 9.46 28.36
C PRO A 27 -14.98 8.92 28.24
N ILE A 28 -14.02 9.74 28.65
CA ILE A 28 -12.62 9.38 28.62
C ILE A 28 -12.52 8.12 29.49
N PRO A 29 -12.13 6.95 28.95
CA PRO A 29 -12.10 5.73 29.74
C PRO A 29 -11.19 5.96 30.94
N GLU A 30 -11.51 5.34 32.07
CA GLU A 30 -10.76 5.45 33.34
C GLU A 30 -9.27 5.10 33.17
N ASN A 31 -8.92 4.35 32.11
CA ASN A 31 -7.55 4.08 31.65
C ASN A 31 -6.78 5.32 31.16
N SER A 32 -7.42 6.47 30.97
CA SER A 32 -6.79 7.68 30.44
C SER A 32 -5.75 8.30 31.36
N GLN A 33 -5.90 8.18 32.67
CA GLN A 33 -4.89 8.69 33.61
C GLN A 33 -3.59 7.90 33.48
N VAL A 34 -3.68 6.57 33.39
CA VAL A 34 -2.54 5.67 33.17
C VAL A 34 -1.91 5.91 31.79
N GLU A 35 -2.72 6.14 30.76
CA GLU A 35 -2.24 6.48 29.41
C GLU A 35 -1.52 7.84 29.37
N CYS A 36 -2.01 8.83 30.13
CA CYS A 36 -1.36 10.13 30.28
C CYS A 36 -0.02 10.02 31.01
N GLU A 37 0.08 9.16 32.02
CA GLU A 37 1.32 8.96 32.78
C GLU A 37 2.39 8.23 31.97
N LEU A 38 2.04 7.14 31.29
CA LEU A 38 2.97 6.40 30.42
C LEU A 38 3.53 7.32 29.32
N THR A 39 2.66 8.07 28.66
CA THR A 39 3.05 9.02 27.61
C THR A 39 3.98 10.09 28.17
N ARG A 40 3.59 10.75 29.27
CA ARG A 40 4.41 11.81 29.91
C ARG A 40 5.79 11.29 30.31
N ASN A 41 5.86 10.11 30.92
CA ASN A 41 7.13 9.49 31.31
C ASN A 41 7.99 9.14 30.09
N THR A 42 7.37 8.61 29.03
CA THR A 42 8.08 8.26 27.78
C THR A 42 8.71 9.49 27.13
N LEU A 43 8.00 10.61 27.04
CA LEU A 43 8.52 11.84 26.42
C LEU A 43 9.71 12.41 27.22
N ARG A 44 9.60 12.47 28.55
CA ARG A 44 10.70 12.96 29.41
C ARG A 44 11.96 12.09 29.29
N ILE A 45 11.78 10.76 29.22
CA ILE A 45 12.90 9.83 29.04
C ILE A 45 13.49 9.97 27.63
N ALA A 46 12.67 10.09 26.59
CA ALA A 46 13.12 10.25 25.20
C ALA A 46 13.95 11.52 25.03
N GLU A 47 13.47 12.65 25.56
CA GLU A 47 14.19 13.92 25.55
C GLU A 47 15.55 13.80 26.25
N ALA A 48 15.59 13.23 27.47
CA ALA A 48 16.83 13.07 28.22
C ALA A 48 17.86 12.16 27.52
N ILE A 49 17.41 11.07 26.89
CA ILE A 49 18.27 10.17 26.10
C ILE A 49 18.76 10.89 24.83
N ALA A 50 17.86 11.58 24.12
CA ALA A 50 18.18 12.30 22.88
C ALA A 50 19.20 13.42 23.14
N MET A 51 19.00 14.22 24.20
CA MET A 51 19.93 15.29 24.57
C MET A 51 21.34 14.76 24.84
N LYS A 52 21.48 13.59 25.50
CA LYS A 52 22.77 12.93 25.74
C LYS A 52 23.37 12.31 24.48
N ARG A 53 22.52 11.81 23.57
CA ARG A 53 22.96 11.12 22.35
C ARG A 53 23.46 12.10 21.28
N PHE A 54 22.80 13.25 21.14
CA PHE A 54 23.05 14.23 20.08
C PHE A 54 23.85 15.45 20.56
N VAL A 55 24.61 15.33 21.66
CA VAL A 55 25.38 16.44 22.27
C VAL A 55 26.25 17.20 21.26
N TYR A 56 26.88 16.48 20.33
CA TYR A 56 27.82 17.05 19.36
C TYR A 56 27.23 17.19 17.95
N HIS A 57 25.92 17.00 17.78
CA HIS A 57 25.28 17.12 16.46
C HIS A 57 24.92 18.58 16.18
N PRO A 58 25.24 19.14 14.99
CA PRO A 58 24.93 20.53 14.66
C PRO A 58 23.42 20.83 14.71
N GLN A 59 22.58 19.85 14.36
CA GLN A 59 21.11 19.93 14.40
C GLN A 59 20.52 19.25 15.66
N ARG A 60 21.20 19.36 16.81
CA ARG A 60 20.78 18.65 18.04
C ARG A 60 19.31 18.87 18.38
N GLU A 61 18.83 20.11 18.32
CA GLU A 61 17.47 20.45 18.74
C GLU A 61 16.41 19.78 17.85
N GLU A 62 16.62 19.77 16.53
CA GLU A 62 15.74 19.10 15.56
C GLU A 62 15.68 17.59 15.81
N LEU A 63 16.84 16.94 16.03
CA LEU A 63 16.89 15.51 16.32
C LEU A 63 16.22 15.14 17.65
N VAL A 64 16.32 16.02 18.66
CA VAL A 64 15.63 15.82 19.94
C VAL A 64 14.12 15.91 19.74
N GLN A 65 13.63 16.91 18.99
CA GLN A 65 12.21 17.05 18.70
C GLN A 65 11.68 15.86 17.90
N ASP A 66 12.38 15.42 16.84
CA ASP A 66 12.02 14.23 16.06
C ASP A 66 11.92 12.97 16.94
N ALA A 67 12.85 12.81 17.89
CA ALA A 67 12.85 11.66 18.79
C ALA A 67 11.66 11.70 19.77
N VAL A 68 11.30 12.89 20.26
CA VAL A 68 10.13 13.10 21.11
C VAL A 68 8.83 12.84 20.33
N SER A 69 8.73 13.31 19.08
CA SER A 69 7.58 13.05 18.20
C SER A 69 7.40 11.56 17.91
N HIS A 70 8.48 10.84 17.57
CA HIS A 70 8.40 9.38 17.39
C HIS A 70 8.05 8.65 18.68
N ALA A 71 8.57 9.08 19.83
CA ALA A 71 8.23 8.49 21.12
C ALA A 71 6.75 8.69 21.46
N TRP A 72 6.18 9.85 21.15
CA TRP A 72 4.75 10.13 21.28
C TRP A 72 3.90 9.23 20.39
N GLU A 73 4.26 9.11 19.10
CA GLU A 73 3.53 8.25 18.16
C GLU A 73 3.52 6.79 18.63
N LEU A 74 4.68 6.27 19.04
CA LEU A 74 4.81 4.90 19.52
C LEU A 74 4.04 4.66 20.81
N SER A 75 3.98 5.62 21.74
CA SER A 75 3.18 5.47 22.97
C SER A 75 1.68 5.39 22.70
N HIS A 76 1.22 5.83 21.52
CA HIS A 76 -0.18 5.74 21.11
C HIS A 76 -0.51 4.45 20.34
N GLN A 77 0.49 3.71 19.86
CA GLN A 77 0.27 2.46 19.15
C GLN A 77 -0.11 1.32 20.12
N PRO A 78 -1.20 0.56 19.85
CA PRO A 78 -1.69 -0.51 20.74
C PRO A 78 -0.62 -1.56 21.09
N THR A 79 0.22 -1.90 20.12
CA THR A 79 1.29 -2.90 20.26
C THR A 79 2.30 -2.51 21.35
N TYR A 80 2.67 -1.23 21.40
CA TYR A 80 3.62 -0.72 22.38
C TYR A 80 2.97 -0.40 23.72
N ARG A 81 1.68 -0.03 23.75
CA ARG A 81 0.93 0.14 25.00
C ARG A 81 0.84 -1.14 25.82
N GLN A 82 0.68 -2.28 25.17
CA GLN A 82 0.50 -3.57 25.86
C GLN A 82 1.80 -4.20 26.35
N ARG A 83 2.95 -3.88 25.73
CA ARG A 83 4.22 -4.61 25.95
C ARG A 83 5.42 -3.72 26.23
N GLY A 84 5.34 -2.43 25.95
CA GLY A 84 6.45 -1.49 26.02
C GLY A 84 6.55 -0.80 27.39
N THR A 85 7.75 -0.77 27.96
CA THR A 85 8.05 0.17 29.05
C THR A 85 8.41 1.53 28.46
N ALA A 86 8.14 2.62 29.20
CA ALA A 86 8.47 3.99 28.76
C ALA A 86 9.93 4.12 28.30
N GLY A 87 10.87 3.49 29.02
CA GLY A 87 12.28 3.48 28.66
C GLY A 87 12.58 2.76 27.35
N SER A 88 11.92 1.61 27.09
CA SER A 88 12.11 0.86 25.84
C SER A 88 11.58 1.61 24.62
N ILE A 89 10.42 2.29 24.76
CA ILE A 89 9.82 3.11 23.69
C ILE A 89 10.71 4.32 23.39
N ALA A 90 11.14 5.04 24.42
CA ALA A 90 12.04 6.18 24.30
C ALA A 90 13.38 5.81 23.64
N ALA A 91 14.02 4.73 24.09
CA ALA A 91 15.29 4.26 23.53
C ALA A 91 15.14 3.85 22.06
N PHE A 92 14.04 3.19 21.70
CA PHE A 92 13.75 2.82 20.33
C PHE A 92 13.54 4.06 19.44
N ALA A 93 12.78 5.05 19.89
CA ALA A 93 12.55 6.30 19.16
C ALA A 93 13.87 7.04 18.87
N VAL A 94 14.73 7.22 19.89
CA VAL A 94 16.05 7.87 19.73
C VAL A 94 16.93 7.08 18.78
N LYS A 95 16.92 5.74 18.86
CA LYS A 95 17.68 4.88 17.94
C LYS A 95 17.19 5.06 16.49
N HIS A 96 15.88 5.19 16.30
CA HIS A 96 15.28 5.39 14.97
C HIS A 96 15.76 6.69 14.32
N VAL A 97 15.73 7.80 15.06
CA VAL A 97 16.24 9.10 14.62
C VAL A 97 17.74 9.06 14.37
N ALA A 98 18.51 8.37 15.22
CA ALA A 98 19.95 8.20 15.02
C ALA A 98 20.31 7.40 13.75
N VAL A 99 19.40 6.60 13.21
CA VAL A 99 19.54 5.88 11.93
C VAL A 99 19.12 6.75 10.74
N GLY A 100 18.69 7.99 10.96
CA GLY A 100 18.24 8.93 9.94
C GLY A 100 16.76 8.77 9.57
N ARG A 101 15.95 8.20 10.46
CA ARG A 101 14.48 8.15 10.29
C ARG A 101 13.88 9.30 11.07
N HIS A 102 13.56 10.38 10.38
CA HIS A 102 13.01 11.61 10.95
C HIS A 102 11.49 11.60 10.86
N PHE A 103 10.82 12.12 11.88
CA PHE A 103 9.35 12.18 11.94
C PHE A 103 8.81 13.12 10.83
N THR A 104 9.49 14.23 10.60
CA THR A 104 9.15 15.23 9.56
C THR A 104 9.37 14.74 8.12
N GLN A 105 10.11 13.65 7.91
CA GLN A 105 10.47 13.16 6.56
C GLN A 105 9.43 12.23 5.91
N SER A 106 8.33 11.94 6.61
CA SER A 106 7.12 11.37 6.01
C SER A 106 6.13 12.51 5.79
N GLN A 107 6.22 13.26 4.68
CA GLN A 107 5.39 12.93 3.51
C GLN A 107 5.94 13.43 2.16
N THR A 108 7.08 14.13 2.12
CA THR A 108 7.69 14.58 0.87
C THR A 108 9.21 14.58 1.00
N SER A 109 9.85 13.59 0.37
CA SER A 109 11.11 13.73 -0.38
C SER A 109 11.65 15.18 -0.44
N ILE A 110 12.91 15.45 -0.03
CA ILE A 110 13.93 16.17 -0.84
C ILE A 110 15.26 16.50 -0.11
N ASP A 111 15.35 16.78 1.19
CA ASP A 111 16.54 17.54 1.69
C ASP A 111 17.75 16.77 2.26
N HIS A 112 17.77 15.44 2.19
CA HIS A 112 19.03 14.70 2.36
C HIS A 112 19.31 13.90 1.09
N PRO A 113 20.40 14.18 0.36
CA PRO A 113 20.83 13.27 -0.68
C PRO A 113 21.03 11.92 -0.01
N ARG A 114 20.30 10.90 -0.48
CA ARG A 114 20.65 9.50 -0.17
C ARG A 114 22.17 9.38 -0.32
N PRO A 115 22.88 8.75 0.62
CA PRO A 115 24.33 8.59 0.50
C PRO A 115 24.63 8.15 -0.92
N THR A 116 25.43 8.96 -1.63
CA THR A 116 25.85 8.75 -3.00
C THR A 116 26.63 7.42 -3.02
N GLY A 117 25.91 6.31 -3.17
CA GLY A 117 26.47 4.98 -2.89
C GLY A 117 25.51 3.95 -2.28
N SER A 118 24.27 4.30 -1.92
CA SER A 118 23.24 3.25 -1.82
C SER A 118 23.03 2.72 -3.23
N ASP A 119 23.71 1.62 -3.55
CA ASP A 119 23.60 0.91 -4.81
C ASP A 119 22.11 0.82 -5.13
N ARG A 120 21.66 1.56 -6.16
CA ARG A 120 20.26 1.48 -6.57
C ARG A 120 20.04 -0.01 -6.79
N PRO A 121 19.04 -0.64 -6.13
CA PRO A 121 18.91 -2.09 -6.17
C PRO A 121 19.05 -2.52 -7.62
N ARG A 122 20.13 -3.26 -7.90
CA ARG A 122 20.51 -3.59 -9.26
C ARG A 122 19.28 -4.21 -9.90
N ARG A 123 18.80 -3.61 -11.00
CA ARG A 123 17.58 -4.08 -11.67
C ARG A 123 17.81 -5.53 -12.06
N THR A 124 17.13 -6.42 -11.36
CA THR A 124 17.24 -7.85 -11.59
C THR A 124 16.11 -8.30 -12.50
N GLY A 125 16.29 -9.46 -13.15
CA GLY A 125 15.30 -9.96 -14.09
C GLY A 125 13.93 -10.15 -13.42
N LEU A 126 12.89 -10.21 -14.25
CA LEU A 126 11.49 -10.38 -13.83
C LEU A 126 11.31 -11.39 -12.68
N PHE A 127 11.99 -12.52 -12.77
CA PHE A 127 11.83 -13.64 -11.85
C PHE A 127 12.80 -13.62 -10.66
N ASP A 128 13.82 -12.78 -10.67
CA ASP A 128 14.86 -12.78 -9.64
C ASP A 128 14.29 -12.37 -8.28
N HIS A 129 13.27 -11.51 -8.27
CA HIS A 129 12.58 -11.10 -7.05
C HIS A 129 11.83 -12.26 -6.38
N LEU A 130 11.25 -13.19 -7.17
CA LEU A 130 10.56 -14.38 -6.65
C LEU A 130 11.53 -15.40 -6.04
N THR A 131 12.81 -15.38 -6.45
CA THR A 131 13.84 -16.29 -5.92
C THR A 131 14.58 -15.74 -4.70
N LYS A 132 14.55 -14.42 -4.48
CA LYS A 132 15.27 -13.78 -3.36
C LYS A 132 14.55 -13.91 -2.03
N ASP A 133 13.25 -14.17 -2.04
CA ASP A 133 12.50 -14.41 -0.82
C ASP A 133 12.77 -15.84 -0.30
N ARG A 134 13.57 -15.93 0.76
CA ARG A 134 13.93 -17.21 1.41
C ARG A 134 12.76 -17.83 2.17
N THR A 135 11.66 -17.11 2.33
CA THR A 135 10.47 -17.62 3.03
C THR A 135 9.50 -18.32 2.10
N THR A 136 9.58 -18.07 0.79
CA THR A 136 8.71 -18.69 -0.21
C THR A 136 9.14 -20.12 -0.49
N ASN A 137 8.18 -21.05 -0.49
CA ASN A 137 8.43 -22.43 -0.87
C ASN A 137 8.88 -22.48 -2.35
N PRO A 138 9.99 -23.15 -2.68
CA PRO A 138 10.47 -23.25 -4.06
C PRO A 138 9.44 -23.84 -5.04
N SER A 139 8.53 -24.71 -4.59
CA SER A 139 7.44 -25.21 -5.47
C SER A 139 6.49 -24.09 -5.87
N HIS A 140 6.11 -23.25 -4.91
CA HIS A 140 5.21 -22.12 -5.15
C HIS A 140 5.87 -21.05 -6.04
N SER A 141 7.17 -20.77 -5.84
CA SER A 141 7.91 -19.91 -6.76
C SER A 141 7.97 -20.49 -8.18
N ALA A 142 7.99 -21.82 -8.35
CA ALA A 142 7.97 -22.44 -9.68
C ALA A 142 6.59 -22.35 -10.34
N GLU A 143 5.51 -22.60 -9.59
CA GLU A 143 4.12 -22.42 -10.04
C GLU A 143 3.88 -21.01 -10.57
N ILE A 144 4.21 -19.98 -9.77
CA ILE A 144 4.07 -18.57 -10.17
C ILE A 144 4.85 -18.28 -11.45
N ARG A 145 6.03 -18.88 -11.64
CA ARG A 145 6.84 -18.66 -12.85
C ARG A 145 6.19 -19.28 -14.09
N ILE A 146 5.59 -20.45 -13.95
CA ILE A 146 4.89 -21.14 -15.05
C ILE A 146 3.65 -20.33 -15.44
N ASP A 147 2.82 -19.97 -14.46
CA ASP A 147 1.58 -19.23 -14.70
C ASP A 147 1.84 -17.84 -15.28
N LEU A 148 2.82 -17.12 -14.71
CA LEU A 148 3.19 -15.79 -15.22
C LEU A 148 3.74 -15.86 -16.64
N GLN A 149 4.54 -16.88 -16.97
CA GLN A 149 5.05 -17.06 -18.33
C GLN A 149 3.92 -17.38 -19.31
N ALA A 150 3.01 -18.29 -18.95
CA ALA A 150 1.84 -18.61 -19.75
C ALA A 150 0.97 -17.37 -20.01
N TRP A 151 0.76 -16.53 -18.98
CA TRP A 151 0.05 -15.26 -19.14
C TRP A 151 0.77 -14.29 -20.08
N LEU A 152 2.09 -14.10 -19.92
CA LEU A 152 2.88 -13.22 -20.78
C LEU A 152 2.83 -13.64 -22.27
N ASP A 153 2.71 -14.93 -22.54
CA ASP A 153 2.61 -15.46 -23.90
C ASP A 153 1.27 -15.09 -24.59
N THR A 154 0.21 -14.82 -23.80
CA THR A 154 -1.08 -14.32 -24.33
C THR A 154 -1.04 -12.84 -24.75
N LEU A 155 -0.04 -12.09 -24.30
CA LEU A 155 0.06 -10.65 -24.56
C LEU A 155 0.67 -10.36 -25.93
N THR A 156 0.26 -9.23 -26.52
CA THR A 156 0.93 -8.69 -27.72
C THR A 156 2.40 -8.35 -27.41
N PRO A 157 3.31 -8.34 -28.40
CA PRO A 157 4.73 -8.06 -28.17
C PRO A 157 4.99 -6.77 -27.38
N ARG A 158 4.24 -5.71 -27.69
CA ARG A 158 4.35 -4.42 -27.01
C ARG A 158 3.87 -4.46 -25.56
N GLN A 159 2.75 -5.15 -25.30
CA GLN A 159 2.24 -5.32 -23.93
C GLN A 159 3.20 -6.15 -23.08
N ARG A 160 3.78 -7.20 -23.66
CA ARG A 160 4.79 -8.05 -23.00
C ARG A 160 6.03 -7.26 -22.61
N GLU A 161 6.53 -6.39 -23.49
CA GLU A 161 7.65 -5.49 -23.19
C GLU A 161 7.34 -4.58 -21.99
N VAL A 162 6.19 -3.91 -22.01
CA VAL A 162 5.76 -3.04 -20.90
C VAL A 162 5.57 -3.83 -19.60
N ALA A 163 5.00 -5.03 -19.67
CA ALA A 163 4.85 -5.91 -18.50
C ALA A 163 6.21 -6.30 -17.90
N HIS A 164 7.19 -6.66 -18.74
CA HIS A 164 8.57 -6.94 -18.29
C HIS A 164 9.22 -5.71 -17.62
N LEU A 165 9.07 -4.53 -18.21
CA LEU A 165 9.64 -3.31 -17.64
C LEU A 165 9.00 -2.94 -16.30
N LEU A 166 7.67 -3.08 -16.18
CA LEU A 166 6.94 -2.85 -14.94
C LEU A 166 7.42 -3.78 -13.83
N ALA A 167 7.55 -5.07 -14.13
CA ALA A 167 7.88 -6.07 -13.12
C ALA A 167 9.38 -6.16 -12.80
N THR A 168 10.25 -5.55 -13.61
CA THR A 168 11.64 -5.22 -13.23
C THR A 168 11.77 -3.92 -12.42
N GLY A 169 10.64 -3.25 -12.13
CA GLY A 169 10.58 -2.07 -11.27
C GLY A 169 10.85 -0.74 -11.96
N HIS A 170 10.73 -0.66 -13.30
CA HIS A 170 10.84 0.62 -14.00
C HIS A 170 9.66 1.55 -13.64
N THR A 171 9.96 2.83 -13.53
CA THR A 171 8.93 3.85 -13.32
C THR A 171 8.14 4.09 -14.60
N THR A 172 6.89 4.57 -14.49
CA THR A 172 6.04 4.91 -15.65
C THR A 172 6.73 5.85 -16.64
N ARG A 173 7.56 6.78 -16.14
CA ARG A 173 8.31 7.71 -16.97
C ARG A 173 9.41 7.02 -17.77
N GLU A 174 10.20 6.18 -17.13
CA GLU A 174 11.27 5.42 -17.82
C GLU A 174 10.70 4.49 -18.90
N ILE A 175 9.57 3.85 -18.62
CA ILE A 175 8.87 3.01 -19.59
C ILE A 175 8.38 3.85 -20.77
N ALA A 176 7.80 5.02 -20.50
CA ALA A 176 7.32 5.93 -21.53
C ALA A 176 8.47 6.38 -22.47
N GLU A 177 9.62 6.74 -21.89
CA GLU A 177 10.83 7.11 -22.61
C GLU A 177 11.39 5.94 -23.44
N GLN A 178 11.49 4.73 -22.87
CA GLN A 178 11.99 3.53 -23.57
C GLN A 178 11.05 3.05 -24.68
N SER A 179 9.74 3.09 -24.45
CA SER A 179 8.72 2.60 -25.38
C SER A 179 8.23 3.64 -26.39
N GLY A 180 8.82 4.85 -26.38
CA GLY A 180 8.43 5.96 -27.27
C GLY A 180 6.96 6.37 -27.15
N CYS A 181 6.39 6.35 -25.94
CA CYS A 181 4.97 6.66 -25.70
C CYS A 181 4.79 7.66 -24.57
N THR A 182 3.56 8.14 -24.37
CA THR A 182 3.27 9.07 -23.27
C THR A 182 3.12 8.35 -21.94
N THR A 183 3.39 9.05 -20.84
CA THR A 183 3.19 8.51 -19.49
C THR A 183 1.74 8.08 -19.23
N ASN A 184 0.77 8.78 -19.82
CA ASN A 184 -0.64 8.42 -19.72
C ASN A 184 -0.94 7.09 -20.43
N ALA A 185 -0.36 6.84 -21.61
CA ALA A 185 -0.52 5.57 -22.31
C ALA A 185 0.02 4.40 -21.48
N VAL A 186 1.16 4.56 -20.81
CA VAL A 186 1.70 3.54 -19.89
C VAL A 186 0.77 3.29 -18.70
N ARG A 187 0.15 4.34 -18.13
CA ARG A 187 -0.83 4.18 -17.03
C ARG A 187 -2.05 3.39 -17.48
N MET A 188 -2.59 3.69 -18.66
CA MET A 188 -3.71 2.93 -19.23
C MET A 188 -3.32 1.48 -19.49
N LEU A 189 -2.15 1.23 -20.11
CA LEU A 189 -1.64 -0.12 -20.32
C LEU A 189 -1.48 -0.88 -19.01
N ARG A 190 -1.04 -0.23 -17.93
CA ARG A 190 -0.92 -0.86 -16.62
C ARG A 190 -2.27 -1.28 -16.02
N ALA A 191 -3.34 -0.51 -16.26
CA ALA A 191 -4.69 -0.89 -15.86
C ALA A 191 -5.19 -2.10 -16.67
N VAL A 192 -5.05 -2.05 -18.00
CA VAL A 192 -5.43 -3.15 -18.91
C VAL A 192 -4.67 -4.43 -18.61
N LEU A 193 -3.36 -4.35 -18.35
CA LEU A 193 -2.54 -5.51 -17.98
C LEU A 193 -2.97 -6.13 -16.65
N ARG A 194 -3.40 -5.31 -15.68
CA ARG A 194 -3.92 -5.82 -14.40
C ARG A 194 -5.23 -6.57 -14.61
N GLU A 195 -6.19 -5.96 -15.29
CA GLU A 195 -7.49 -6.57 -15.59
C GLU A 195 -7.31 -7.92 -16.32
N ARG A 196 -6.47 -7.96 -17.36
CA ARG A 196 -6.16 -9.21 -18.07
C ARG A 196 -5.47 -10.27 -17.22
N TYR A 197 -4.68 -9.86 -16.22
CA TYR A 197 -4.05 -10.81 -15.31
C TYR A 197 -5.08 -11.38 -14.33
N GLU A 198 -5.99 -10.56 -13.82
CA GLU A 198 -7.10 -10.99 -12.97
C GLU A 198 -8.00 -11.98 -13.74
N GLU A 199 -8.37 -11.66 -14.98
CA GLU A 199 -9.12 -12.57 -15.87
C GLU A 199 -8.41 -13.91 -16.09
N PHE A 200 -7.08 -13.90 -16.26
CA PHE A 200 -6.28 -15.11 -16.45
C PHE A 200 -6.26 -15.99 -15.20
N VAL A 201 -6.09 -15.38 -14.02
CA VAL A 201 -6.09 -16.09 -12.73
C VAL A 201 -7.47 -16.69 -12.45
N ASP A 202 -8.54 -15.93 -12.71
CA ASP A 202 -9.91 -16.40 -12.54
C ASP A 202 -10.21 -17.58 -13.48
N ALA A 203 -9.85 -17.49 -14.76
CA ALA A 203 -10.02 -18.57 -15.74
C ALA A 203 -9.21 -19.84 -15.38
N GLY A 204 -7.99 -19.67 -14.85
CA GLY A 204 -7.17 -20.78 -14.37
C GLY A 204 -7.81 -21.49 -13.16
N SER A 205 -8.45 -20.74 -12.27
CA SER A 205 -9.17 -21.29 -11.12
C SER A 205 -10.42 -22.07 -11.53
N GLU A 206 -11.12 -21.62 -12.57
CA GLU A 206 -12.34 -22.25 -13.08
C GLU A 206 -12.03 -23.55 -13.83
N THR A 207 -10.90 -23.61 -14.53
CA THR A 207 -10.42 -24.81 -15.23
C THR A 207 -10.01 -25.94 -14.25
N LEU A 208 -9.64 -25.61 -13.02
CA LEU A 208 -9.36 -26.59 -11.95
C LEU A 208 -10.62 -27.02 -11.19
N ALA A 209 -11.64 -26.16 -11.11
CA ALA A 209 -12.95 -26.48 -10.53
C ALA A 209 -13.85 -27.27 -11.51
N ALA A 210 -13.72 -27.03 -12.81
CA ALA A 210 -14.40 -27.76 -13.86
C ALA A 210 -13.61 -29.03 -14.22
N LYS A 211 -13.98 -30.15 -13.58
CA LYS A 211 -13.61 -31.51 -14.01
C LYS A 211 -13.64 -31.59 -15.55
N PRO A 212 -12.58 -32.04 -16.23
CA PRO A 212 -12.40 -31.83 -17.67
C PRO A 212 -13.52 -32.52 -18.45
N THR A 213 -14.50 -31.74 -18.89
CA THR A 213 -15.50 -32.15 -19.86
C THR A 213 -14.89 -31.86 -21.22
N GLN A 214 -14.48 -32.92 -21.90
CA GLN A 214 -13.89 -32.84 -23.24
C GLN A 214 -14.77 -32.00 -24.18
N VAL A 215 -14.24 -30.90 -24.71
CA VAL A 215 -14.85 -30.16 -25.81
C VAL A 215 -13.84 -29.95 -26.93
N ARG A 216 -13.75 -30.99 -27.75
CA ARG A 216 -13.82 -30.99 -29.23
C ARG A 216 -13.38 -29.71 -29.96
N ASP A 217 -12.24 -29.82 -30.63
CA ASP A 217 -11.77 -28.99 -31.75
C ASP A 217 -12.84 -28.88 -32.85
N SER A 218 -13.32 -27.67 -33.19
CA SER A 218 -14.20 -27.46 -34.36
C SER A 218 -14.27 -26.03 -34.95
N ALA A 219 -13.41 -25.07 -34.59
CA ALA A 219 -13.68 -23.67 -34.97
C ALA A 219 -12.53 -22.84 -35.58
N GLU A 220 -11.56 -23.45 -36.27
CA GLU A 220 -10.53 -22.67 -37.01
C GLU A 220 -10.86 -22.37 -38.49
N SER A 221 -12.04 -22.74 -39.00
CA SER A 221 -12.31 -22.66 -40.45
C SER A 221 -12.86 -21.33 -41.01
N SER A 222 -12.97 -20.22 -40.25
CA SER A 222 -13.82 -19.08 -40.67
C SER A 222 -13.13 -17.75 -41.03
N TRP A 223 -11.81 -17.56 -40.92
CA TRP A 223 -11.23 -16.20 -41.01
C TRP A 223 -10.50 -15.82 -42.32
N HIS A 224 -10.52 -16.66 -43.36
CA HIS A 224 -9.80 -16.38 -44.62
C HIS A 224 -10.66 -16.05 -45.85
N ALA A 225 -11.89 -15.55 -45.69
CA ALA A 225 -12.68 -15.10 -46.83
C ALA A 225 -12.90 -13.58 -46.81
N GLY A 226 -12.10 -12.83 -47.58
CA GLY A 226 -12.50 -11.48 -47.99
C GLY A 226 -11.40 -10.42 -48.13
N VAL A 227 -10.36 -10.68 -48.92
CA VAL A 227 -9.60 -9.60 -49.57
C VAL A 227 -9.30 -10.03 -51.01
N ALA A 228 -10.11 -9.57 -51.95
CA ALA A 228 -9.82 -9.50 -53.37
C ALA A 228 -10.53 -8.26 -53.94
#